data_AF-A0A8S1A3E6-F1
#
_entry.id   AF-A0A8S1A3E6-F1
#
_cell.length_a   1.000
_cell.length_b   1.000
_cell.length_c   1.000
_cell.angle_alpha   90.00
_cell.angle_beta   90.00
_cell.angle_gamma   90.00
#
_symmetry.space_group_name_H-M   'P 1'
#
loop_
_entity.id
_entity.type
_entity.pdbx_description
1 polymer ?
#
loop_
_entity_poly.entity_id
_entity_poly.type
_entity_poly.pdbx_seq_one_letter_code
_entity_poly.pdbx_strand_id
1 'polypeptide(L)'
;MSSTRSLVLQSFKKLHRTRKKIFAGDEKALTAGRLKINEEYKKNKSVTNEDSIKTMIKFAEDVDMELKTQVIQAREVRPGVYEARITDETVKFENIPYDDNAILEDGTINKPCCQDRQPNK
;
A
#
# COMPACT_ATOMS: atom_id res chain seq x y z
N MET A 1 -28.69 11.77 -10.56
CA MET A 1 -27.49 11.83 -11.42
C MET A 1 -26.41 12.63 -10.69
N SER A 2 -25.35 12.00 -10.15
CA SER A 2 -24.28 12.77 -9.52
C SER A 2 -23.42 13.44 -10.59
N SER A 3 -23.23 14.76 -10.51
CA SER A 3 -22.30 15.47 -11.39
C SER A 3 -20.89 14.89 -11.30
N THR A 4 -20.13 14.87 -12.41
CA THR A 4 -18.71 14.48 -12.47
C THR A 4 -17.89 15.18 -11.38
N ARG A 5 -18.17 16.47 -11.13
CA ARG A 5 -17.57 17.24 -10.04
C ARG A 5 -17.80 16.62 -8.66
N SER A 6 -19.00 16.09 -8.41
CA SER A 6 -19.32 15.43 -7.14
C SER A 6 -18.46 14.17 -6.96
N LEU A 7 -18.29 13.37 -8.01
CA LEU A 7 -17.47 12.15 -7.95
C LEU A 7 -16.00 12.47 -7.67
N VAL A 8 -15.43 13.48 -8.33
CA VAL A 8 -14.06 13.96 -8.06
C VAL A 8 -13.89 14.38 -6.60
N LEU A 9 -14.84 15.15 -6.06
CA LEU A 9 -14.77 15.59 -4.66
C LEU A 9 -14.96 14.44 -3.67
N GLN A 10 -15.75 13.43 -4.03
CA GLN A 10 -15.92 12.22 -3.23
C GLN A 10 -14.63 11.40 -3.19
N SER A 11 -13.98 11.14 -4.33
CA SER A 11 -12.70 10.40 -4.37
C SER A 11 -11.60 11.15 -3.59
N PHE A 12 -11.52 12.48 -3.76
CA PHE A 12 -10.59 13.33 -3.00
C PHE A 12 -10.80 13.21 -1.48
N LYS A 13 -12.06 13.30 -1.02
CA LYS A 13 -12.40 13.13 0.40
C LYS A 13 -12.09 11.72 0.90
N LYS A 14 -12.35 10.70 0.08
CA LYS A 14 -12.12 9.29 0.40
C LYS A 14 -10.63 9.04 0.65
N LEU A 15 -9.75 9.47 -0.27
CA LEU A 15 -8.29 9.37 -0.12
C LEU A 15 -7.80 10.04 1.16
N HIS A 16 -8.28 11.24 1.50
CA HIS A 16 -7.90 11.89 2.74
C HIS A 16 -8.37 11.16 4.01
N ARG A 17 -9.54 10.52 3.98
CA ARG A 17 -10.02 9.68 5.08
C ARG A 17 -9.15 8.43 5.21
N THR A 18 -8.84 7.77 4.10
CA THR A 18 -7.99 6.58 4.07
C THR A 18 -6.59 6.87 4.57
N ARG A 19 -5.96 7.96 4.11
CA ARG A 19 -4.68 8.43 4.65
C ARG A 19 -4.73 8.60 6.17
N LYS A 20 -5.76 9.23 6.72
CA LYS A 20 -5.91 9.41 8.18
C LYS A 20 -6.08 8.08 8.92
N LYS A 21 -6.79 7.12 8.33
CA LYS A 21 -7.04 5.80 8.92
C LYS A 21 -5.76 4.95 8.93
N ILE A 22 -5.09 4.86 7.77
CA ILE A 22 -3.92 4.01 7.54
C ILE A 22 -2.69 4.57 8.22
N PHE A 23 -2.44 5.88 8.16
CA PHE A 23 -1.24 6.49 8.74
C PHE A 23 -1.46 7.09 10.14
N ALA A 24 -2.40 6.55 10.93
CA ALA A 24 -2.76 7.17 12.21
C ALA A 24 -1.57 7.20 13.17
N GLY A 25 -1.27 8.39 13.71
CA GLY A 25 -0.14 8.60 14.62
C GLY A 25 1.22 8.76 13.95
N ASP A 26 1.31 8.64 12.62
CA ASP A 26 2.51 8.95 11.84
C ASP A 26 2.38 10.33 11.19
N GLU A 27 2.76 11.38 11.91
CA GLU A 27 2.64 12.76 11.44
C GLU A 27 3.43 13.05 10.17
N LYS A 28 4.56 12.34 9.96
CA LYS A 28 5.38 12.49 8.75
C LYS A 28 4.62 11.95 7.55
N ALA A 29 4.11 10.72 7.62
CA ALA A 29 3.34 10.12 6.54
C ALA A 29 2.00 10.84 6.31
N LEU A 30 1.32 11.28 7.38
CA LEU A 30 0.08 12.06 7.29
C LEU A 30 0.29 13.39 6.55
N THR A 31 1.40 14.08 6.83
CA THR A 31 1.73 15.35 6.18
C THR A 31 2.15 15.13 4.73
N ALA A 32 3.06 14.19 4.46
CA ALA A 32 3.50 13.86 3.11
C ALA A 32 2.32 13.42 2.22
N GLY A 33 1.46 12.52 2.72
CA GLY A 33 0.27 12.08 2.01
C GLY A 33 -0.73 13.22 1.77
N ARG A 34 -0.89 14.16 2.71
CA ARG A 34 -1.73 15.35 2.50
C ARG A 34 -1.22 16.19 1.34
N LEU A 35 0.08 16.47 1.33
CA LEU A 35 0.71 17.30 0.31
C LEU A 35 0.58 16.65 -1.06
N LYS A 36 0.90 15.35 -1.17
CA LYS A 36 0.86 14.62 -2.43
C LYS A 36 -0.55 14.54 -3.03
N ILE A 37 -1.57 14.23 -2.22
CA ILE A 37 -2.97 14.22 -2.68
C ILE A 37 -3.37 15.61 -3.20
N ASN A 38 -3.05 16.68 -2.47
CA ASN A 38 -3.40 18.04 -2.89
C ASN A 38 -2.66 18.47 -4.16
N GLU A 39 -1.39 18.12 -4.29
CA GLU A 39 -0.56 18.41 -5.46
C GLU A 39 -1.14 17.76 -6.72
N GLU A 40 -1.43 16.46 -6.69
CA GLU A 40 -1.93 15.73 -7.86
C GLU A 40 -3.32 16.23 -8.30
N TYR A 41 -4.21 16.51 -7.35
CA TYR A 41 -5.53 17.07 -7.69
C TYR A 41 -5.43 18.52 -8.21
N LYS A 42 -4.48 19.31 -7.70
CA LYS A 42 -4.25 20.67 -8.20
C LYS A 42 -3.65 20.66 -9.60
N LYS A 43 -2.70 19.75 -9.88
CA LYS A 43 -2.07 19.57 -11.18
C LYS A 43 -3.10 19.23 -12.27
N ASN A 44 -4.07 18.38 -11.94
CA ASN A 44 -5.09 17.92 -12.89
C ASN A 44 -6.38 18.76 -12.90
N LYS A 45 -6.41 19.90 -12.20
CA LYS A 45 -7.61 20.75 -12.06
C LYS A 45 -8.12 21.32 -13.40
N SER A 46 -7.23 21.52 -14.37
CA SER A 46 -7.55 22.11 -15.68
C SER A 46 -7.97 21.09 -16.74
N VAL A 47 -8.05 19.80 -16.40
CA VAL A 47 -8.48 18.75 -17.33
C VAL A 47 -9.99 18.90 -17.59
N THR A 48 -10.37 19.03 -18.86
CA THR A 48 -11.76 19.25 -19.29
C THR A 48 -12.39 18.03 -19.98
N ASN A 49 -11.58 17.09 -20.47
CA ASN A 49 -12.06 15.88 -21.12
C ASN A 49 -12.70 14.93 -20.10
N GLU A 50 -13.96 14.56 -20.34
CA GLU A 50 -14.74 13.73 -19.40
C GLU A 50 -14.17 12.32 -19.21
N ASP A 51 -13.68 11.68 -20.25
CA ASP A 51 -13.14 10.32 -20.16
C ASP A 51 -11.80 10.29 -19.42
N SER A 52 -11.00 11.36 -19.58
CA SER A 52 -9.80 11.58 -18.78
C SER A 52 -10.15 11.74 -17.30
N ILE A 53 -11.18 12.52 -16.97
CA ILE A 53 -11.65 12.71 -15.60
C ILE A 53 -12.12 11.37 -15.00
N LYS A 54 -12.89 10.57 -15.73
CA LYS A 54 -13.33 9.24 -15.28
C LYS A 54 -12.15 8.32 -14.98
N THR A 55 -11.13 8.34 -15.84
CA THR A 55 -9.91 7.53 -15.67
C THR A 55 -9.15 7.96 -14.42
N MET A 56 -9.02 9.27 -14.19
CA MET A 56 -8.38 9.80 -12.97
C MET A 56 -9.17 9.48 -11.69
N ILE A 57 -10.51 9.45 -11.75
CA ILE A 57 -11.34 9.02 -10.62
C ILE A 57 -11.07 7.55 -10.30
N LYS A 58 -11.06 6.67 -11.31
CA LYS A 58 -10.75 5.24 -11.13
C LYS A 58 -9.36 5.05 -10.53
N PHE A 59 -8.37 5.76 -11.06
CA PHE A 59 -7.02 5.74 -10.50
C PHE A 59 -6.99 6.13 -9.01
N ALA A 60 -7.74 7.17 -8.61
CA ALA A 60 -7.84 7.56 -7.21
C ALA A 60 -8.53 6.49 -6.34
N GLU A 61 -9.48 5.74 -6.89
CA GLU A 61 -10.14 4.61 -6.23
C GLU A 61 -9.22 3.40 -6.08
N ASP A 62 -8.40 3.11 -7.10
CA ASP A 62 -7.40 2.05 -7.06
C ASP A 62 -6.34 2.34 -6.01
N VAL A 63 -5.84 3.58 -5.94
CA VAL A 63 -4.91 4.03 -4.89
C VAL A 63 -5.55 3.91 -3.50
N ASP A 64 -6.84 4.24 -3.35
CA ASP A 64 -7.57 4.06 -2.09
C ASP A 64 -7.61 2.59 -1.66
N MET A 65 -7.84 1.68 -2.61
CA MET A 65 -7.86 0.24 -2.36
C MET A 65 -6.47 -0.29 -2.00
N GLU A 66 -5.43 0.11 -2.73
CA GLU A 66 -4.05 -0.28 -2.47
C GLU A 66 -3.58 0.14 -1.07
N LEU A 67 -3.87 1.38 -0.67
CA LEU A 67 -3.55 1.88 0.66
C LEU A 67 -4.23 1.09 1.79
N LYS A 68 -5.45 0.58 1.56
CA LYS A 68 -6.18 -0.20 2.57
C LYS A 68 -5.73 -1.65 2.67
N THR A 69 -5.41 -2.23 1.52
CA THR A 69 -5.17 -3.66 1.38
C THR A 69 -3.72 -4.04 1.59
N GLN A 70 -2.78 -3.21 1.12
CA GLN A 70 -1.36 -3.57 1.05
C GLN A 70 -0.49 -2.83 2.07
N VAL A 71 -0.91 -1.66 2.55
CA VAL A 71 -0.11 -0.86 3.49
C VAL A 71 -0.47 -1.20 4.93
N ILE A 72 0.54 -1.63 5.70
CA ILE A 72 0.45 -1.82 7.16
C ILE A 72 1.45 -0.91 7.87
N GLN A 73 1.12 -0.51 9.10
CA GLN A 73 2.04 0.23 9.96
C GLN A 73 2.63 -0.69 11.02
N ALA A 74 3.94 -0.64 11.20
CA ALA A 74 4.61 -1.25 12.35
C ALA A 74 5.03 -0.16 13.32
N ARG A 75 4.68 -0.31 14.60
CA ARG A 75 5.05 0.62 15.67
C ARG A 75 5.94 -0.08 16.68
N GLU A 76 7.08 0.52 17.00
CA GLU A 76 7.92 0.03 18.09
C GLU A 76 7.22 0.26 19.43
N VAL A 77 7.01 -0.83 20.18
CA VAL A 77 6.40 -0.80 21.53
C VAL A 77 7.45 -0.98 22.62
N ARG A 78 8.53 -1.69 22.31
CA ARG A 78 9.71 -1.91 23.17
C ARG A 78 10.94 -2.01 22.26
N PRO A 79 12.17 -1.83 22.78
CA PRO A 79 13.38 -1.96 21.98
C PRO A 79 13.41 -3.29 21.22
N GLY A 80 13.35 -3.21 19.89
CA GLY A 80 13.37 -4.39 19.00
C GLY A 80 12.06 -5.16 18.89
N VAL A 81 10.96 -4.71 19.52
CA VAL A 81 9.63 -5.32 19.42
C VAL A 81 8.66 -4.35 18.74
N TYR A 82 8.12 -4.80 17.62
CA TYR A 82 7.21 -4.02 16.79
C TYR A 82 5.83 -4.65 16.76
N GLU A 83 4.81 -3.81 16.92
CA GLU A 83 3.41 -4.18 16.76
C GLU A 83 2.96 -3.78 15.34
N ALA A 84 2.52 -4.77 14.56
CA ALA A 84 1.93 -4.53 13.25
C ALA A 84 0.43 -4.23 13.38
N ARG A 85 0.02 -3.07 12.89
CA ARG A 85 -1.38 -2.65 12.85
C ARG A 85 -2.03 -3.16 11.56
N ILE A 86 -2.61 -4.35 11.65
CA ILE A 86 -3.35 -5.00 10.57
C ILE A 86 -4.83 -4.63 10.70
N THR A 87 -5.46 -4.21 9.61
CA THR A 87 -6.91 -3.90 9.57
C THR A 87 -7.68 -5.02 8.88
N ASP A 88 -9.02 -5.02 9.02
CA ASP A 88 -9.88 -6.00 8.36
C ASP A 88 -9.79 -5.93 6.82
N GLU A 89 -9.47 -4.75 6.29
CA GLU A 89 -9.31 -4.51 4.85
C GLU A 89 -7.94 -4.99 4.34
N THR A 90 -6.98 -5.24 5.22
CA THR A 90 -5.64 -5.70 4.85
C THR A 90 -5.73 -7.12 4.29
N VAL A 91 -5.22 -7.32 3.08
CA VAL A 91 -5.26 -8.62 2.43
C VAL A 91 -4.34 -9.59 3.17
N LYS A 92 -4.87 -10.75 3.50
CA LYS A 92 -4.16 -11.84 4.16
C LYS A 92 -4.17 -13.03 3.21
N PHE A 93 -2.99 -13.61 2.99
CA PHE A 93 -2.90 -14.85 2.23
C PHE A 93 -3.29 -16.04 3.10
N GLU A 94 -3.69 -17.13 2.47
CA GLU A 94 -3.90 -18.39 3.17
C GLU A 94 -2.58 -18.85 3.77
N ASN A 95 -2.57 -18.99 5.10
CA ASN A 95 -1.40 -19.47 5.80
C ASN A 95 -1.31 -20.99 5.61
N ILE A 96 -0.29 -21.45 4.89
CA ILE A 96 0.03 -22.87 4.81
C ILE A 96 0.83 -23.19 6.07
N PRO A 97 0.32 -24.04 6.98
CA PRO A 97 1.04 -24.40 8.19
C PRO A 97 2.40 -25.00 7.82
N TYR A 98 3.41 -24.66 8.62
CA TYR A 98 4.74 -25.24 8.46
C TYR A 98 4.67 -26.76 8.64
N ASP A 99 5.24 -27.50 7.70
CA ASP A 99 5.36 -28.96 7.72
C ASP A 99 6.84 -29.32 7.57
N ASP A 100 7.42 -29.90 8.62
CA ASP A 100 8.81 -30.40 8.64
C ASP A 100 9.06 -31.47 7.57
N ASN A 101 8.03 -32.13 7.07
CA ASN A 101 8.11 -33.22 6.10
C ASN A 101 7.69 -32.78 4.69
N ALA A 102 7.51 -31.47 4.45
CA ALA A 102 7.14 -30.97 3.13
C ALA A 102 8.20 -31.34 2.09
N ILE A 103 7.80 -32.11 1.07
CA ILE A 103 8.63 -32.38 -0.10
C ILE A 103 8.57 -31.13 -0.97
N LEU A 104 9.64 -30.33 -0.95
CA LEU A 104 9.77 -29.18 -1.84
C LEU A 104 9.89 -29.69 -3.28
N GLU A 105 9.05 -29.21 -4.19
CA GLU A 105 9.24 -29.48 -5.62
C GLU A 105 10.44 -28.65 -6.11
N ASP A 106 11.63 -29.20 -5.89
CA ASP A 106 12.91 -28.56 -6.19
C ASP A 106 13.11 -28.46 -7.71
N GLY A 107 12.58 -27.40 -8.31
CA GLY A 107 13.01 -26.91 -9.61
C GLY A 107 14.36 -26.16 -9.58
N THR A 108 15.10 -26.21 -8.48
CA THR A 108 16.33 -25.43 -8.30
C THR A 108 17.56 -26.32 -8.23
N ILE A 109 18.33 -26.25 -9.31
CA ILE A 109 19.74 -26.64 -9.45
C ILE A 109 20.49 -26.25 -8.17
N ASN A 110 21.20 -27.22 -7.58
CA ASN A 110 22.17 -27.06 -6.49
C ASN A 110 23.06 -25.82 -6.74
N LYS A 111 22.70 -24.67 -6.14
CA LYS A 111 23.60 -23.51 -6.04
C LYS A 111 24.15 -23.51 -4.62
N PRO A 112 25.48 -23.60 -4.44
CA PRO A 112 26.07 -23.59 -3.10
C PRO A 112 25.76 -22.28 -2.38
N CYS A 113 25.55 -22.38 -1.07
CA CYS A 113 25.21 -21.26 -0.20
C CYS A 113 26.39 -20.26 -0.19
N CYS A 114 26.11 -18.97 0.01
CA CYS A 114 27.13 -17.93 0.08
C CYS A 114 28.19 -18.17 1.18
N GLN A 115 27.89 -19.03 2.14
CA GLN A 115 28.80 -19.45 3.22
C GLN A 115 29.85 -20.48 2.77
N ASP A 116 29.63 -21.17 1.65
CA ASP A 116 30.54 -22.19 1.11
C ASP A 116 31.63 -21.58 0.20
N ARG A 117 31.57 -20.27 -0.05
CA ARG A 117 32.61 -19.58 -0.81
C ARG A 117 33.80 -19.33 0.11
N GLN A 118 34.80 -20.21 0.05
CA GLN A 118 36.08 -19.93 0.72
C GLN A 118 36.63 -18.58 0.23
N PRO A 119 37.14 -17.72 1.12
CA PRO A 119 37.76 -16.47 0.72
C PRO A 119 38.97 -16.79 -0.15
N ASN A 120 39.02 -16.21 -1.35
CA ASN A 120 40.16 -16.34 -2.25
C ASN A 120 41.45 -15.93 -1.50
N LYS A 121 42.40 -16.87 -1.42
CA LYS A 121 43.76 -16.66 -0.92
C LYS A 121 44.60 -15.90 -1.95
#